data_AF-A0A6S7DMG4-F1
#
_entry.id   AF-A0A6S7DMG4-F1
#
_cell.length_a   1.000
_cell.length_b   1.000
_cell.length_c   1.000
_cell.angle_alpha   90.00
_cell.angle_beta   90.00
_cell.angle_gamma   90.00
#
_symmetry.space_group_name_H-M   'P 1'
#
loop_
_entity.id
_entity.type
_entity.pdbx_description
1 polymer ?
#
loop_
_entity_poly.entity_id
_entity_poly.type
_entity_poly.pdbx_seq_one_letter_code
_entity_poly.pdbx_strand_id
1 'polypeptide(L)' 'MFRIRRLAWTTLLLATSLSVTGCAVPARVGVDYCEHARPVYFDDVSQVDATPAPVRRQIRDGNALWHKLCGGPPS' A
#
# COMPACT_ATOMS: atom_id res chain seq x y z
N MET A 1 -45.60 -11.04 -23.05
CA MET A 1 -45.05 -10.15 -22.00
C MET A 1 -44.15 -10.85 -20.97
N PHE A 2 -44.32 -12.15 -20.67
CA PHE A 2 -43.49 -12.86 -19.68
C PHE A 2 -42.00 -13.03 -20.04
N ARG A 3 -41.67 -13.14 -21.32
CA ARG A 3 -40.30 -13.39 -21.80
C ARG A 3 -39.35 -12.20 -21.61
N ILE A 4 -39.88 -10.97 -21.80
CA ILE A 4 -39.14 -9.71 -21.60
C ILE A 4 -38.91 -9.43 -20.11
N ARG A 5 -39.90 -9.71 -19.26
CA ARG A 5 -39.72 -9.64 -17.80
C ARG A 5 -38.62 -10.57 -17.32
N ARG A 6 -38.60 -11.83 -17.77
CA ARG A 6 -37.55 -12.81 -17.39
C ARG A 6 -36.15 -12.37 -17.83
N LEU A 7 -36.01 -11.80 -19.03
CA LEU A 7 -34.72 -11.27 -19.50
C LEU A 7 -34.23 -10.13 -18.61
N ALA A 8 -35.10 -9.18 -18.26
CA ALA A 8 -34.73 -8.04 -17.40
C ALA A 8 -34.24 -8.48 -16.01
N TRP A 9 -34.85 -9.51 -15.43
CA TRP A 9 -34.40 -10.08 -14.15
C TRP A 9 -33.02 -10.74 -14.26
N THR A 10 -32.74 -11.47 -15.34
CA THR A 10 -31.41 -12.06 -15.55
C THR A 10 -30.34 -11.00 -15.80
N THR A 11 -30.66 -9.90 -16.48
CA THR A 11 -29.69 -8.83 -16.74
C THR A 11 -29.37 -8.04 -15.47
N LEU A 12 -30.34 -7.83 -14.59
CA LEU A 12 -30.12 -7.18 -13.29
C LEU A 12 -29.23 -8.03 -12.37
N LEU A 13 -29.42 -9.34 -12.34
CA LEU A 13 -28.58 -10.26 -11.55
C LEU A 13 -27.16 -10.38 -12.09
N LEU A 14 -26.96 -10.27 -13.41
CA LEU A 14 -25.62 -10.20 -14.01
C LEU A 14 -24.93 -8.88 -13.66
N ALA A 15 -25.64 -7.75 -13.72
CA ALA A 15 -25.07 -6.45 -13.42
C ALA A 15 -24.62 -6.33 -11.95
N THR A 16 -25.36 -6.92 -11.01
CA THR A 16 -24.96 -6.92 -9.59
C THR A 16 -23.80 -7.87 -9.31
N SER A 17 -23.67 -9.01 -10.00
CA SER A 17 -22.53 -9.93 -9.81
C SER A 17 -21.21 -9.35 -10.32
N LEU A 18 -21.22 -8.56 -11.40
CA LEU A 18 -20.04 -7.84 -11.88
C LEU A 18 -19.61 -6.67 -10.98
N SER A 19 -20.50 -6.20 -10.09
CA SER A 19 -20.21 -5.07 -9.19
C SER A 19 -19.47 -5.50 -7.91
N VAL A 20 -19.54 -6.78 -7.53
CA VAL A 20 -18.94 -7.29 -6.28
C VAL A 20 -17.49 -7.74 -6.49
N THR A 21 -17.05 -7.91 -7.74
CA THR A 21 -15.64 -8.20 -8.07
C THR A 21 -14.83 -6.95 -8.40
N GLY A 22 -15.37 -5.75 -8.08
CA GLY A 22 -14.63 -4.50 -8.14
C GLY A 22 -13.35 -4.59 -7.31
N CYS A 23 -12.22 -4.78 -7.99
CA CYS A 23 -10.87 -4.71 -7.44
C CYS A 23 -10.69 -5.36 -6.06
N ALA A 24 -11.17 -6.59 -5.88
CA ALA A 24 -10.58 -7.47 -4.87
C ALA A 24 -9.20 -7.90 -5.38
N VAL A 25 -8.26 -6.95 -5.41
CA VAL A 25 -6.85 -7.29 -5.43
C VAL A 25 -6.67 -8.20 -4.22
N PRO A 26 -6.24 -9.46 -4.38
CA PRO A 26 -5.92 -10.27 -3.22
C PRO A 26 -4.88 -9.45 -2.45
N ALA A 27 -5.21 -9.05 -1.22
CA ALA A 27 -4.29 -8.36 -0.34
C ALA A 27 -3.01 -9.18 -0.34
N ARG A 28 -1.98 -8.71 -1.06
CA ARG A 28 -0.70 -9.39 -1.07
C ARG A 28 -0.15 -9.20 0.33
N VAL A 29 -0.33 -10.24 1.14
CA VAL A 29 0.53 -10.70 2.22
C VAL A 29 1.04 -9.54 3.08
N GLY A 30 0.32 -9.30 4.19
CA GLY A 30 0.58 -8.24 5.16
C GLY A 30 1.99 -8.26 5.70
N VAL A 31 2.86 -7.45 5.12
CA VAL A 31 4.05 -6.99 5.81
C VAL A 31 3.63 -5.70 6.51
N ASP A 32 3.72 -5.67 7.83
CA ASP A 32 3.45 -4.45 8.59
C ASP A 32 4.29 -3.31 8.02
N TYR A 33 3.68 -2.13 7.88
CA TYR A 33 4.36 -0.96 7.32
C TYR A 33 5.73 -0.73 7.98
N CYS A 34 5.79 -0.87 9.30
CA CYS A 34 7.01 -0.69 10.08
C CYS A 34 8.09 -1.73 9.75
N GLU A 35 7.70 -2.97 9.43
CA GLU A 35 8.61 -4.04 9.02
C GLU A 35 9.11 -3.85 7.58
N HIS A 36 8.25 -3.35 6.69
CA HIS A 36 8.63 -3.12 5.31
C HIS A 36 9.45 -1.84 5.10
N ALA A 37 9.13 -0.77 5.82
CA ALA A 37 9.70 0.57 5.66
C ALA A 37 10.85 0.87 6.64
N ARG A 38 11.60 -0.16 7.06
CA ARG A 38 12.67 -0.02 8.07
C ARG A 38 13.62 1.15 7.75
N PRO A 39 14.10 1.89 8.77
CA PRO A 39 14.99 3.02 8.54
C PRO A 39 16.29 2.62 7.84
N VAL A 40 16.79 3.49 6.97
CA VAL A 40 18.08 3.32 6.31
C VAL A 40 19.12 4.21 6.99
N TYR A 41 20.18 3.60 7.51
CA TYR A 41 21.30 4.31 8.12
C TYR A 41 22.57 4.11 7.30
N PHE A 42 23.41 5.13 7.30
CA PHE A 42 24.76 5.05 6.75
C PHE A 42 25.72 4.62 7.85
N ASP A 43 26.68 3.78 7.51
CA ASP A 43 27.70 3.31 8.44
C ASP A 43 28.82 4.35 8.63
N ASP A 44 29.08 5.15 7.59
CA ASP A 44 30.15 6.14 7.58
C ASP A 44 29.79 7.41 6.76
N VAL A 45 30.59 8.46 6.95
CA VAL A 45 30.40 9.76 6.30
C VAL A 45 30.63 9.69 4.78
N SER A 46 31.53 8.84 4.31
CA SER A 46 31.80 8.72 2.87
C SER A 46 30.59 8.17 2.10
N GLN A 47 29.78 7.31 2.72
CA GLN A 47 28.50 6.87 2.14
C GLN A 47 27.48 8.02 2.04
N VAL A 48 27.47 8.93 3.01
CA VAL A 48 26.65 10.15 2.96
C VAL A 48 27.10 11.02 1.79
N ASP A 49 28.40 11.23 1.64
CA ASP A 49 28.94 12.09 0.58
C ASP A 49 28.76 11.49 -0.82
N ALA A 50 28.87 10.16 -0.94
CA ALA A 50 28.60 9.43 -2.17
C ALA A 50 27.11 9.42 -2.57
N THR A 51 26.20 9.66 -1.64
CA THR A 51 24.76 9.62 -1.91
C THR A 51 24.26 10.96 -2.49
N PRO A 52 23.58 10.95 -3.65
CA PRO A 52 23.01 12.15 -4.24
C PRO A 52 22.11 12.92 -3.24
N ALA A 53 22.26 14.25 -3.21
CA ALA A 53 21.54 15.10 -2.25
C ALA A 53 20.01 14.92 -2.23
N PRO A 54 19.31 14.72 -3.38
CA PRO A 54 17.88 14.42 -3.36
C PRO A 54 17.53 13.11 -2.64
N VAL A 55 18.37 12.08 -2.79
CA VAL A 55 18.17 10.76 -2.17
C VAL A 55 18.44 10.84 -0.67
N ARG A 56 19.50 11.53 -0.24
CA ARG A 56 19.77 11.76 1.19
C ARG A 56 18.60 12.44 1.90
N ARG A 57 17.96 13.43 1.26
CA ARG A 57 16.77 14.08 1.81
C ARG A 57 15.62 13.10 1.98
N GLN A 58 15.34 12.26 0.98
CA GLN A 58 14.30 11.24 1.07
C GLN A 58 14.57 10.23 2.19
N ILE A 59 15.82 9.77 2.35
CA ILE A 59 16.22 8.86 3.42
C ILE A 59 15.97 9.51 4.79
N ARG A 60 16.43 10.76 4.98
CA ARG A 60 16.22 11.50 6.23
C ARG A 60 14.73 11.66 6.55
N ASP A 61 13.94 12.10 5.57
CA ASP A 61 12.52 12.38 5.75
C ASP A 61 11.72 11.08 5.98
N GLY A 62 12.10 10.01 5.28
CA GLY A 62 11.54 8.67 5.48
C GLY A 62 11.85 8.09 6.86
N ASN A 63 13.09 8.20 7.33
CA ASN A 63 13.46 7.77 8.68
C ASN A 63 12.70 8.55 9.76
N ALA A 64 12.54 9.87 9.59
CA ALA A 64 11.78 10.69 10.53
C ALA A 64 10.30 10.28 10.58
N LEU A 65 9.71 9.97 9.42
CA LEU A 65 8.34 9.47 9.35
C LEU A 65 8.20 8.10 10.03
N TRP A 66 9.12 7.18 9.76
CA TRP A 66 9.12 5.87 10.39
C TRP A 66 9.19 5.99 11.92
N HIS A 67 10.10 6.80 12.47
CA HIS A 67 10.20 7.00 13.92
C HIS A 67 8.93 7.56 14.54
N LYS A 68 8.27 8.50 13.84
CA LYS A 68 6.99 9.06 14.28
C LYS A 68 5.86 8.01 14.34
N LEU A 69 5.86 7.06 13.42
CA LEU A 69 4.78 6.08 13.29
C LEU A 69 5.05 4.77 14.05
N CYS A 70 6.32 4.37 14.14
CA CYS A 70 6.74 3.02 14.53
C CYS A 70 7.71 3.00 15.74
N GLY A 71 8.29 4.14 16.12
CA GLY A 71 9.29 4.25 17.20
C GLY A 71 8.71 4.38 18.61
N GLY A 72 7.49 3.88 18.86
CA GLY A 72 6.84 3.94 20.18
C GLY A 72 7.65 3.26 21.30
N PRO A 73 7.32 3.49 22.58
CA PRO A 73 8.07 2.91 23.69
C PRO A 73 8.10 1.38 23.57
N PRO A 74 9.24 0.73 23.91
CA PRO A 74 9.36 -0.72 23.80
C PRO A 74 8.27 -1.38 24.65
N SER A 75 7.54 -2.32 24.04
CA SER A 75 6.66 -3.27 24.72
C SER A 75 7.42 -4.18 25.65
#